data_AF-A0A929SU92-F1
#
_entry.id   AF-A0A929SU92-F1
#
_cell.length_a   1.000
_cell.length_b   1.000
_cell.length_c   1.000
_cell.angle_alpha   90.00
_cell.angle_beta   90.00
_cell.angle_gamma   90.00
#
_symmetry.space_group_name_H-M   'P 1'
#
loop_
_entity.id
_entity.type
_entity.pdbx_description
1 polymer ?
#
loop_
_entity_poly.entity_id
_entity_poly.type
_entity_poly.pdbx_seq_one_letter_code
_entity_poly.pdbx_strand_id
1 'polypeptide(L)'
;MVINEKVFNEIKDSLTIDEVNRANELYENGRVKLNKINYTNQDNFVIYAEIRDGNSLYKAYLSVSNGEILDLNCDCDKYKSTFGACLHIYSIAVALNNNKLYQNLFSGNEDNKDDVSEKDKYRLFRQMLNSFYNDEQKAVNDKVYSGLLYEIKPILFFDTDLKNIKVEFEILNGSNKYKIKSIVDFYDNILAKNIVKYGKKIEFMHCIEAFENNSQNVLKFLMKYAEIIKYVNERNSKYFRMAVGDSCIEISENAMDDLFDCLKGEYAKSVIENSTVDVKFVDSEPDLKFKIENESDTEFKISTDEDIYNYTIIPGTKYIYFFRDNKIYKCSKKYNETVLKLLNVFRVNFAKEIIFTKAEFADFYSLILPKIDKNVDIA
;
A
#
# COMPACT_ATOMS: atom_id res chain seq x y z
N MET A 1 29.28 6.28 -41.21
CA MET A 1 29.19 5.14 -40.26
C MET A 1 28.30 5.58 -39.10
N VAL A 2 27.65 4.64 -38.40
CA VAL A 2 26.84 4.97 -37.21
C VAL A 2 27.74 5.23 -36.00
N ILE A 3 28.92 4.60 -35.94
CA ILE A 3 29.93 4.84 -34.92
C ILE A 3 31.07 5.68 -35.54
N ASN A 4 31.63 6.60 -34.75
CA ASN A 4 32.85 7.32 -35.13
C ASN A 4 33.96 6.35 -35.56
N GLU A 5 34.56 6.61 -36.72
CA GLU A 5 35.56 5.74 -37.33
C GLU A 5 36.81 5.52 -36.44
N LYS A 6 37.25 6.55 -35.72
CA LYS A 6 38.37 6.47 -34.77
C LYS A 6 38.05 5.46 -33.66
N VAL A 7 36.87 5.57 -33.05
CA VAL A 7 36.44 4.69 -31.96
C VAL A 7 36.28 3.25 -32.45
N PHE A 8 35.69 3.07 -33.64
CA PHE A 8 35.52 1.74 -34.22
C PHE A 8 36.86 1.06 -34.51
N ASN A 9 37.83 1.82 -35.05
CA ASN A 9 39.18 1.31 -35.32
C ASN A 9 39.98 1.07 -34.04
N GLU A 10 39.86 1.93 -33.02
CA GLU A 10 40.51 1.72 -31.72
C GLU A 10 40.11 0.39 -31.06
N ILE A 11 38.82 0.05 -31.11
CA ILE A 11 38.32 -1.25 -30.63
C ILE A 11 38.91 -2.37 -31.49
N LYS A 12 38.88 -2.22 -32.82
CA LYS A 12 39.36 -3.24 -33.76
C LYS A 12 40.86 -3.51 -33.61
N ASP A 13 41.67 -2.48 -33.44
CA ASP A 13 43.14 -2.56 -33.41
C ASP A 13 43.66 -3.18 -32.11
N SER A 14 42.82 -3.25 -31.07
CA SER A 14 43.11 -3.98 -29.83
C SER A 14 42.92 -5.51 -29.94
N LEU A 15 42.47 -6.00 -31.10
CA LEU A 15 42.12 -7.40 -31.34
C LEU A 15 43.08 -8.05 -32.33
N THR A 16 43.26 -9.36 -32.18
CA THR A 16 43.95 -10.16 -33.20
C THR A 16 43.06 -10.35 -34.43
N ILE A 17 43.68 -10.67 -35.57
CA ILE A 17 42.96 -10.92 -36.83
C ILE A 17 41.89 -12.02 -36.65
N ASP A 18 42.22 -13.09 -35.93
CA ASP A 18 41.29 -14.20 -35.67
C ASP A 18 40.09 -13.75 -34.83
N GLU A 19 40.30 -12.86 -33.86
CA GLU A 19 39.23 -12.31 -33.03
C GLU A 19 38.32 -11.37 -33.81
N VAL A 20 38.88 -10.55 -34.71
CA VAL A 20 38.12 -9.69 -35.62
C VAL A 20 37.25 -10.54 -36.54
N ASN A 21 37.82 -11.60 -37.14
CA ASN A 21 37.08 -12.52 -38.01
C ASN A 21 35.94 -13.21 -37.26
N ARG A 22 36.22 -13.77 -36.08
CA ARG A 22 35.21 -14.44 -35.25
C ARG A 22 34.12 -13.48 -34.80
N ALA A 23 34.45 -12.24 -34.45
CA ALA A 23 33.45 -11.23 -34.09
C ALA A 23 32.50 -10.89 -35.25
N ASN A 24 33.03 -10.79 -36.47
CA ASN A 24 32.22 -10.61 -37.67
C ASN A 24 31.31 -11.83 -37.91
N GLU A 25 31.83 -13.06 -37.77
CA GLU A 25 31.02 -14.28 -37.88
C GLU A 25 29.90 -14.34 -36.85
N LEU A 26 30.14 -13.88 -35.61
CA LEU A 26 29.09 -13.81 -34.58
C LEU A 26 27.96 -12.85 -34.99
N TYR A 27 28.30 -11.72 -35.59
CA TYR A 27 27.31 -10.77 -36.12
C TYR A 27 26.56 -11.35 -37.32
N GLU A 28 27.26 -11.86 -38.33
CA GLU A 28 26.67 -12.40 -39.57
C GLU A 28 25.72 -13.57 -39.29
N ASN A 29 26.06 -14.41 -38.32
CA ASN A 29 25.21 -15.52 -37.88
C ASN A 29 24.06 -15.10 -36.94
N GLY A 30 23.81 -13.79 -36.77
CA GLY A 30 22.71 -13.26 -35.96
C GLY A 30 22.85 -13.54 -34.46
N ARG A 31 24.08 -13.77 -33.97
CA ARG A 31 24.34 -14.14 -32.56
C ARG A 31 24.55 -12.95 -31.65
N VAL A 32 24.45 -11.72 -32.17
CA VAL A 32 24.56 -10.47 -31.42
C VAL A 32 23.19 -9.81 -31.33
N LYS A 33 22.65 -9.68 -30.11
CA LYS A 33 21.39 -9.00 -29.83
C LYS A 33 21.65 -7.69 -29.08
N LEU A 34 21.41 -6.56 -29.72
CA LEU A 34 21.45 -5.25 -29.07
C LEU A 34 20.18 -5.06 -28.23
N ASN A 35 20.32 -5.05 -26.91
CA ASN A 35 19.20 -5.02 -25.96
C ASN A 35 18.74 -3.59 -25.64
N LYS A 36 19.68 -2.66 -25.48
CA LYS A 36 19.39 -1.25 -25.23
C LYS A 36 20.43 -0.39 -25.95
N ILE A 37 19.96 0.62 -26.68
CA ILE A 37 20.80 1.56 -27.43
C ILE A 37 20.35 2.96 -27.05
N ASN A 38 21.18 3.67 -26.29
CA ASN A 38 21.03 5.11 -26.06
C ASN A 38 22.00 5.81 -27.01
N TYR A 39 21.50 6.30 -28.14
CA TYR A 39 22.34 6.90 -29.17
C TYR A 39 21.96 8.36 -29.36
N THR A 40 22.93 9.25 -29.19
CA THR A 40 22.78 10.69 -29.45
C THR A 40 23.35 11.03 -30.83
N ASN A 41 24.58 10.60 -31.10
CA ASN A 41 25.27 10.75 -32.38
C ASN A 41 26.45 9.76 -32.44
N GLN A 42 27.22 9.79 -33.53
CA GLN A 42 28.35 8.89 -33.77
C GLN A 42 29.46 8.96 -32.71
N ASP A 43 29.50 10.05 -31.95
CA ASP A 43 30.50 10.35 -30.91
C ASP A 43 29.97 10.11 -29.49
N ASN A 44 28.66 9.89 -29.32
CA ASN A 44 27.99 9.83 -28.02
C ASN A 44 26.88 8.76 -28.02
N PHE A 45 27.21 7.58 -27.49
CA PHE A 45 26.27 6.47 -27.40
C PHE A 45 26.61 5.48 -26.31
N VAL A 46 25.60 4.74 -25.86
CA VAL A 46 25.71 3.65 -24.89
C VAL A 46 24.92 2.45 -25.39
N ILE A 47 25.57 1.28 -25.43
CA ILE A 47 24.98 0.05 -25.94
C ILE A 47 25.11 -1.06 -24.91
N TYR A 48 24.02 -1.77 -24.69
CA TYR A 48 23.99 -3.03 -23.95
C TYR A 48 23.59 -4.15 -24.91
N ALA A 49 24.32 -5.25 -24.89
CA ALA A 49 24.06 -6.37 -25.79
C ALA A 49 24.28 -7.74 -25.12
N GLU A 50 23.66 -8.74 -25.73
CA GLU A 50 23.85 -10.16 -25.44
C GLU A 50 24.42 -10.86 -26.67
N ILE A 51 25.53 -11.57 -26.50
CA ILE A 51 26.27 -12.24 -27.56
C ILE A 51 26.33 -13.74 -27.26
N ARG A 52 25.84 -14.57 -28.18
CA ARG A 52 25.97 -16.03 -28.09
C ARG A 52 27.25 -16.48 -28.80
N ASP A 53 28.24 -16.91 -28.03
CA ASP A 53 29.49 -17.42 -28.57
C ASP A 53 29.72 -18.85 -28.06
N GLY A 54 29.72 -19.82 -28.98
CA GLY A 54 29.56 -21.23 -28.64
C GLY A 54 28.24 -21.51 -27.92
N ASN A 55 28.32 -22.22 -26.79
CA ASN A 55 27.19 -22.53 -25.90
C ASN A 55 26.99 -21.49 -24.79
N SER A 56 27.80 -20.43 -24.77
CA SER A 56 27.81 -19.42 -23.72
C SER A 56 27.12 -18.15 -24.19
N LEU A 57 26.43 -17.48 -23.26
CA LEU A 57 25.85 -16.16 -23.47
C LEU A 57 26.68 -15.13 -22.71
N TYR A 58 27.19 -14.14 -23.42
CA TYR A 58 27.99 -13.05 -22.86
C TYR A 58 27.17 -11.77 -22.86
N LYS A 59 27.15 -11.06 -21.74
CA LYS A 59 26.64 -9.69 -21.68
C LYS A 59 27.82 -8.74 -21.84
N ALA A 60 27.62 -7.73 -22.68
CA ALA A 60 28.64 -6.73 -22.91
C ALA A 60 28.03 -5.35 -23.10
N TYR A 61 28.86 -4.37 -22.82
CA TYR A 61 28.53 -2.96 -22.72
C TYR A 61 29.63 -2.13 -23.36
N LEU A 62 29.21 -1.08 -24.08
CA LEU A 62 30.11 -0.11 -24.69
C LEU A 62 29.52 1.29 -24.52
N SER A 63 30.32 2.20 -23.96
CA SER A 63 29.97 3.61 -23.77
C SER A 63 31.02 4.52 -24.38
N VAL A 64 30.56 5.42 -25.23
CA VAL A 64 31.38 6.37 -25.98
C VAL A 64 30.84 7.76 -25.73
N SER A 65 31.73 8.70 -25.43
CA SER A 65 31.41 10.10 -25.19
C SER A 65 32.46 10.98 -25.86
N ASN A 66 32.02 12.03 -26.55
CA ASN A 66 32.91 12.95 -27.29
C ASN A 66 33.91 12.25 -28.23
N GLY A 67 33.53 11.11 -28.80
CA GLY A 67 34.38 10.35 -29.73
C GLY A 67 35.51 9.57 -29.03
N GLU A 68 35.41 9.35 -27.72
CA GLU A 68 36.34 8.54 -26.93
C GLU A 68 35.57 7.44 -26.19
N ILE A 69 36.21 6.28 -26.01
CA ILE A 69 35.65 5.18 -25.24
C ILE A 69 35.72 5.56 -23.76
N LEU A 70 34.56 5.85 -23.17
CA LEU A 70 34.48 6.21 -21.75
C LEU A 70 34.55 4.96 -20.86
N ASP A 71 33.86 3.90 -21.27
CA ASP A 71 33.79 2.64 -20.53
C ASP A 71 33.38 1.49 -21.45
N LEU A 72 33.87 0.29 -21.15
CA LEU A 72 33.59 -0.95 -21.88
C LEU A 72 33.60 -2.11 -20.89
N ASN A 73 32.67 -3.05 -21.01
CA ASN A 73 32.60 -4.20 -20.11
C ASN A 73 32.11 -5.44 -20.84
N CYS A 74 32.64 -6.62 -20.49
CA CYS A 74 32.16 -7.89 -21.00
C CYS A 74 32.39 -9.02 -19.99
N ASP A 75 31.44 -9.95 -19.87
CA ASP A 75 31.57 -11.08 -18.95
C ASP A 75 32.57 -12.17 -19.40
N CYS A 76 33.29 -11.97 -20.51
CA CYS A 76 34.24 -12.93 -21.04
C CYS A 76 35.60 -12.89 -20.34
N ASP A 77 36.33 -14.00 -20.38
CA ASP A 77 37.58 -14.14 -19.63
C ASP A 77 38.68 -13.22 -20.17
N LYS A 78 38.68 -12.92 -21.48
CA LYS A 78 39.60 -11.95 -22.07
C LYS A 78 39.44 -10.58 -21.42
N TYR A 79 38.21 -10.06 -21.36
CA TYR A 79 37.95 -8.78 -20.72
C TYR A 79 38.33 -8.80 -19.23
N LYS A 80 37.99 -9.87 -18.48
CA LYS A 80 38.39 -9.98 -17.07
C LYS A 80 39.91 -9.94 -16.86
N SER A 81 40.68 -10.37 -17.85
CA SER A 81 42.14 -10.38 -17.79
C SER A 81 42.80 -9.07 -18.24
N THR A 82 42.25 -8.38 -19.24
CA THR A 82 42.88 -7.20 -19.84
C THR A 82 42.18 -5.89 -19.50
N PHE A 83 40.93 -5.95 -19.03
CA PHE A 83 40.01 -4.81 -18.90
C PHE A 83 39.89 -3.96 -20.19
N GLY A 84 40.27 -4.54 -21.32
CA GLY A 84 40.26 -3.91 -22.64
C GLY A 84 39.26 -4.58 -23.57
N ALA A 85 39.14 -4.07 -24.80
CA ALA A 85 38.16 -4.60 -25.73
C ALA A 85 38.41 -6.07 -26.09
N CYS A 86 37.31 -6.80 -26.23
CA CYS A 86 37.27 -8.20 -26.63
C CYS A 86 36.47 -8.35 -27.92
N LEU A 87 36.49 -9.56 -28.51
CA LEU A 87 35.73 -9.84 -29.72
C LEU A 87 34.23 -9.58 -29.55
N HIS A 88 33.68 -9.76 -28.34
CA HIS A 88 32.26 -9.49 -28.06
C HIS A 88 31.96 -7.99 -28.11
N ILE A 89 32.82 -7.14 -27.54
CA ILE A 89 32.68 -5.68 -27.61
C ILE A 89 32.78 -5.19 -29.05
N TYR A 90 33.71 -5.73 -29.83
CA TYR A 90 33.79 -5.41 -31.25
C TYR A 90 32.57 -5.89 -32.04
N SER A 91 32.04 -7.08 -31.73
CA SER A 91 30.81 -7.57 -32.37
C SER A 91 29.59 -6.67 -32.10
N ILE A 92 29.53 -6.00 -30.94
CA ILE A 92 28.54 -4.95 -30.65
C ILE A 92 28.71 -3.76 -31.60
N ALA A 93 29.94 -3.27 -31.74
CA ALA A 93 30.25 -2.14 -32.59
C ALA A 93 29.90 -2.44 -34.07
N VAL A 94 30.23 -3.65 -34.55
CA VAL A 94 29.85 -4.15 -35.88
C VAL A 94 28.33 -4.21 -36.03
N ALA A 95 27.63 -4.74 -35.02
CA ALA A 95 26.17 -4.86 -35.06
C ALA A 95 25.46 -3.51 -35.10
N LEU A 96 25.95 -2.49 -34.38
CA LEU A 96 25.38 -1.15 -34.45
C LEU A 96 25.70 -0.48 -35.80
N ASN A 97 26.94 -0.58 -36.29
CA ASN A 97 27.32 0.00 -37.58
C ASN A 97 26.51 -0.56 -38.76
N ASN A 98 26.07 -1.81 -38.65
CA ASN A 98 25.24 -2.49 -39.66
C ASN A 98 23.75 -2.51 -39.33
N ASN A 99 23.31 -1.76 -38.31
CA ASN A 99 21.89 -1.67 -37.97
C ASN A 99 21.19 -0.74 -38.97
N LYS A 100 20.36 -1.31 -39.86
CA LYS A 100 19.65 -0.59 -40.93
C LYS A 100 18.85 0.62 -40.44
N LEU A 101 18.24 0.55 -39.25
CA LEU A 101 17.48 1.67 -38.70
C LEU A 101 18.42 2.85 -38.39
N TYR A 102 19.53 2.59 -37.69
CA TYR A 102 20.49 3.63 -37.34
C TYR A 102 21.30 4.14 -38.54
N GLN A 103 21.59 3.26 -39.51
CA GLN A 103 22.20 3.69 -40.78
C GLN A 103 21.30 4.69 -41.50
N ASN A 104 20.01 4.37 -41.66
CA ASN A 104 19.07 5.24 -42.35
C ASN A 104 18.82 6.56 -41.60
N LEU A 105 18.84 6.53 -40.26
CA LEU A 105 18.57 7.71 -39.43
C LEU A 105 19.79 8.63 -39.28
N PHE A 106 21.01 8.10 -39.35
CA PHE A 106 22.21 8.85 -38.91
C PHE A 106 23.41 8.76 -39.86
N SER A 107 23.34 8.03 -40.98
CA SER A 107 24.45 7.95 -41.97
C SER A 107 24.32 8.93 -43.15
N GLY A 108 23.33 9.81 -43.16
CA GLY A 108 23.16 10.87 -44.16
C GLY A 108 23.73 12.21 -43.69
N ASN A 109 24.54 12.86 -44.53
CA ASN A 109 24.91 14.26 -44.38
C ASN A 109 23.68 15.14 -44.62
N GLU A 110 23.15 15.77 -43.58
CA GLU A 110 22.32 16.97 -43.74
C GLU A 110 23.08 18.17 -43.18
N ASP A 111 23.61 18.96 -44.13
CA ASP A 111 24.06 20.33 -43.93
C ASP A 111 22.91 21.21 -43.40
N ASN A 112 23.22 21.97 -42.34
CA ASN A 112 22.64 23.24 -41.90
C ASN A 112 21.14 23.51 -42.13
N LYS A 113 20.44 23.81 -41.01
CA LYS A 113 19.78 25.11 -40.82
C LYS A 113 19.34 25.32 -39.37
N ASP A 114 19.87 26.39 -38.77
CA ASP A 114 19.25 27.06 -37.63
C ASP A 114 17.80 27.45 -37.97
N ASP A 115 16.85 27.18 -37.06
CA ASP A 115 15.79 28.17 -36.83
C ASP A 115 15.20 28.07 -35.41
N VAL A 116 15.00 29.24 -34.82
CA VAL A 116 14.53 29.45 -33.46
C VAL A 116 13.03 29.17 -33.39
N SER A 117 12.66 27.89 -33.21
CA SER A 117 11.30 27.45 -32.82
C SER A 117 11.23 26.01 -32.26
N GLU A 118 12.35 25.36 -31.91
CA GLU A 118 12.37 23.92 -31.61
C GLU A 118 11.82 23.49 -30.22
N LYS A 119 11.67 24.43 -29.27
CA LYS A 119 11.23 24.08 -27.91
C LYS A 119 9.78 23.58 -27.82
N ASP A 120 8.92 23.94 -28.77
CA ASP A 120 7.52 23.47 -28.79
C ASP A 120 7.29 22.25 -29.68
N LYS A 121 8.07 22.08 -30.76
CA LYS A 121 7.87 21.02 -31.76
C LYS A 121 7.99 19.61 -31.17
N TYR A 122 8.92 19.43 -30.22
CA TYR A 122 9.16 18.14 -29.56
C TYR A 122 8.60 18.09 -28.13
N ARG A 123 7.73 19.03 -27.73
CA ARG A 123 7.12 19.05 -26.39
C ARG A 123 6.34 17.76 -26.12
N LEU A 124 5.55 17.31 -27.09
CA LEU A 124 4.80 16.05 -27.01
C LEU A 124 5.72 14.83 -26.95
N PHE A 125 6.82 14.85 -27.71
CA PHE A 125 7.84 13.79 -27.64
C PHE A 125 8.53 13.75 -26.28
N ARG A 126 8.91 14.90 -25.71
CA ARG A 126 9.46 14.97 -24.34
C ARG A 126 8.47 14.51 -23.28
N GLN A 127 7.18 14.84 -23.42
CA GLN A 127 6.12 14.34 -22.54
C GLN A 127 5.97 12.82 -22.62
N MET A 128 5.98 12.26 -23.84
CA MET A 128 5.97 10.81 -24.07
C MET A 128 7.22 10.15 -23.49
N LEU A 129 8.42 10.69 -23.76
CA LEU A 129 9.67 10.15 -23.24
C LEU A 129 9.67 10.14 -21.70
N ASN A 130 9.24 11.25 -21.09
CA ASN A 130 9.13 11.38 -19.64
C ASN A 130 8.08 10.44 -19.03
N SER A 131 7.00 10.09 -19.73
CA SER A 131 6.04 9.11 -19.21
C SER A 131 6.67 7.73 -19.10
N PHE A 132 7.46 7.29 -20.09
CA PHE A 132 8.15 6.01 -20.04
C PHE A 132 9.34 6.00 -19.07
N TYR A 133 10.09 7.09 -18.93
CA TYR A 133 11.14 7.20 -17.91
C TYR A 133 10.58 7.11 -16.49
N ASN A 134 9.40 7.70 -16.24
CA ASN A 134 8.72 7.58 -14.95
C ASN A 134 8.27 6.13 -14.68
N ASP A 135 7.87 5.39 -15.71
CA ASP A 135 7.47 3.98 -15.58
C ASP A 135 8.69 3.05 -15.34
N GLU A 136 9.82 3.28 -16.00
CA GLU A 136 11.07 2.55 -15.72
C GLU A 136 11.61 2.84 -14.30
N GLN A 137 11.54 4.10 -13.83
CA GLN A 137 11.93 4.44 -12.45
C GLN A 137 11.03 3.79 -11.39
N LYS A 138 9.73 3.66 -11.66
CA LYS A 138 8.81 2.91 -10.80
C LYS A 138 9.14 1.42 -10.77
N ALA A 139 9.50 0.82 -11.90
CA ALA A 139 9.88 -0.60 -11.99
C ALA A 139 11.22 -0.93 -11.33
N VAL A 140 12.19 0.00 -11.31
CA VAL A 140 13.48 -0.17 -10.60
C VAL A 140 13.32 -0.06 -9.08
N ASN A 141 12.24 0.54 -8.61
CA ASN A 141 11.88 0.64 -7.18
C ASN A 141 11.22 -0.62 -6.61
N ASP A 142 11.08 -1.70 -7.38
CA ASP A 142 10.67 -3.03 -6.88
C ASP A 142 11.87 -3.84 -6.33
N LYS A 143 12.81 -3.14 -5.69
CA LYS A 143 13.76 -3.81 -4.79
C LYS A 143 12.98 -4.37 -3.62
N VAL A 144 13.14 -5.68 -3.35
CA VAL A 144 12.69 -6.33 -2.12
C VAL A 144 13.17 -5.48 -0.94
N TYR A 145 12.23 -4.97 -0.13
CA TYR A 145 12.58 -4.21 1.07
C TYR A 145 13.40 -5.11 2.00
N SER A 146 14.63 -4.69 2.30
CA SER A 146 15.56 -5.42 3.17
C SER A 146 15.88 -4.65 4.47
N GLY A 147 15.02 -3.71 4.86
CA GLY A 147 15.17 -2.90 6.07
C GLY A 147 14.56 -3.55 7.31
N LEU A 148 14.62 -2.85 8.45
CA LEU A 148 13.94 -3.26 9.67
C LEU A 148 12.41 -3.21 9.46
N LEU A 149 11.68 -4.15 10.04
CA LEU A 149 10.23 -4.08 10.05
C LEU A 149 9.76 -3.18 11.19
N TYR A 150 8.67 -2.46 10.93
CA TYR A 150 8.03 -1.54 11.87
C TYR A 150 6.61 -2.02 12.18
N GLU A 151 6.17 -1.79 13.41
CA GLU A 151 4.77 -2.02 13.78
C GLU A 151 3.96 -0.73 13.56
N ILE A 152 2.69 -0.87 13.18
CA ILE A 152 1.72 0.23 13.24
C ILE A 152 0.56 -0.16 14.14
N LYS A 153 0.22 0.72 15.10
CA LYS A 153 -0.88 0.47 16.05
C LYS A 153 -1.87 1.64 16.06
N PRO A 154 -3.17 1.35 16.07
CA PRO A 154 -4.19 2.38 16.26
C PRO A 154 -4.32 2.73 17.74
N ILE A 155 -4.68 3.97 18.01
CA ILE A 155 -5.14 4.46 19.30
C ILE A 155 -6.54 5.02 19.11
N LEU A 156 -7.50 4.47 19.83
CA LEU A 156 -8.90 4.87 19.76
C LEU A 156 -9.16 5.97 20.79
N PHE A 157 -9.86 7.02 20.39
CA PHE A 157 -10.31 8.09 21.26
C PHE A 157 -11.83 8.12 21.22
N PHE A 158 -12.44 7.82 22.36
CA PHE A 158 -13.88 7.86 22.52
C PHE A 158 -14.27 9.23 23.07
N ASP A 159 -15.41 9.74 22.61
CA ASP A 159 -16.07 10.86 23.28
C ASP A 159 -16.80 10.40 24.56
N THR A 160 -17.40 11.34 25.27
CA THR A 160 -18.01 11.09 26.58
C THR A 160 -19.19 10.11 26.54
N ASP A 161 -19.93 10.04 25.42
CA ASP A 161 -21.05 9.10 25.26
C ASP A 161 -20.64 7.77 24.60
N LEU A 162 -19.34 7.64 24.28
CA LEU A 162 -18.70 6.46 23.70
C LEU A 162 -19.21 6.10 22.30
N LYS A 163 -19.98 6.98 21.64
CA LYS A 163 -20.54 6.71 20.31
C LYS A 163 -19.62 7.17 19.21
N ASN A 164 -18.85 8.24 19.43
CA ASN A 164 -17.95 8.76 18.42
C ASN A 164 -16.52 8.30 18.72
N ILE A 165 -15.91 7.64 17.73
CA ILE A 165 -14.54 7.15 17.81
C ILE A 165 -13.68 7.94 16.84
N LYS A 166 -12.54 8.43 17.31
CA LYS A 166 -11.44 8.91 16.46
C LYS A 166 -10.27 7.96 16.58
N VAL A 167 -9.61 7.67 15.46
CA VAL A 167 -8.47 6.76 15.42
C VAL A 167 -7.22 7.52 15.01
N GLU A 168 -6.22 7.48 15.87
CA GLU A 168 -4.87 7.93 15.58
C GLU A 168 -3.94 6.74 15.42
N PHE A 169 -2.76 6.95 14.85
CA PHE A 169 -1.83 5.86 14.53
C PHE A 169 -0.44 6.17 15.06
N GLU A 170 0.21 5.15 15.62
CA GLU A 170 1.61 5.19 16.02
C GLU A 170 2.42 4.17 15.22
N ILE A 171 3.61 4.58 14.79
CA ILE A 171 4.64 3.70 14.23
C ILE A 171 5.60 3.34 15.36
N LEU A 172 5.94 2.06 15.48
CA LEU A 172 6.81 1.54 16.52
C LEU A 172 8.00 0.77 15.95
N ASN A 173 9.12 0.87 16.65
CA ASN A 173 10.28 -0.01 16.49
C ASN A 173 10.91 -0.23 17.87
N GLY A 174 10.67 -1.42 18.44
CA GLY A 174 11.02 -1.73 19.82
C GLY A 174 10.35 -0.74 20.80
N SER A 175 11.16 -0.04 21.59
CA SER A 175 10.66 0.95 22.57
C SER A 175 10.33 2.32 21.99
N ASN A 176 10.69 2.58 20.72
CA ASN A 176 10.48 3.89 20.10
C ASN A 176 9.10 3.92 19.46
N LYS A 177 8.30 4.92 19.81
CA LYS A 177 6.94 5.13 19.29
C LYS A 177 6.79 6.56 18.77
N TYR A 178 6.18 6.71 17.60
CA TYR A 178 5.93 8.01 17.00
C TYR A 178 4.53 8.07 16.41
N LYS A 179 3.76 9.09 16.81
CA LYS A 179 2.45 9.38 16.26
C LYS A 179 2.56 9.90 14.82
N ILE A 180 1.71 9.37 13.94
CA ILE A 180 1.49 9.92 12.59
C ILE A 180 0.70 11.22 12.74
N LYS A 181 1.29 12.33 12.30
CA LYS A 181 0.69 13.68 12.44
C LYS A 181 -0.23 14.06 11.28
N SER A 182 0.05 13.54 10.10
CA SER A 182 -0.72 13.72 8.88
C SER A 182 -0.87 12.36 8.22
N ILE A 183 -2.13 11.94 8.07
CA ILE A 183 -2.52 10.69 7.45
C ILE A 183 -2.33 10.77 5.93
N VAL A 184 -2.63 11.93 5.34
CA VAL A 184 -2.43 12.20 3.91
C VAL A 184 -0.94 12.20 3.55
N ASP A 185 -0.08 12.86 4.33
CA ASP A 185 1.37 12.83 4.10
C ASP A 185 1.91 11.40 4.24
N PHE A 186 1.42 10.64 5.23
CA PHE A 186 1.81 9.23 5.39
C PHE A 186 1.47 8.42 4.14
N TYR A 187 0.24 8.56 3.64
CA TYR A 187 -0.24 7.90 2.43
C TYR A 187 0.58 8.26 1.19
N ASP A 188 0.86 9.55 0.97
CA ASP A 188 1.65 10.01 -0.17
C ASP A 188 3.09 9.50 -0.12
N ASN A 189 3.69 9.46 1.07
CA ASN A 189 5.02 8.90 1.26
C ASN A 189 5.07 7.39 0.99
N ILE A 190 4.02 6.62 1.31
CA ILE A 190 3.91 5.19 0.98
C ILE A 190 3.83 5.01 -0.54
N LEU A 191 2.99 5.78 -1.23
CA LEU A 191 2.85 5.69 -2.69
C LEU A 191 4.13 6.09 -3.43
N ALA A 192 4.83 7.11 -2.93
CA ALA A 192 6.07 7.61 -3.53
C ALA A 192 7.32 6.79 -3.13
N LYS A 193 7.20 5.86 -2.17
CA LYS A 193 8.33 5.15 -1.56
C LYS A 193 9.39 6.11 -1.00
N ASN A 194 8.96 7.21 -0.38
CA ASN A 194 9.87 8.21 0.18
C ASN A 194 10.52 7.70 1.48
N ILE A 195 11.76 8.16 1.75
CA ILE A 195 12.39 7.96 3.06
C ILE A 195 11.90 9.06 4.00
N VAL A 196 11.26 8.66 5.10
CA VAL A 196 10.68 9.59 6.08
C VAL A 196 11.35 9.40 7.42
N LYS A 197 11.65 10.53 8.08
CA LYS A 197 12.27 10.57 9.41
C LYS A 197 11.24 10.92 10.48
N TYR A 198 11.12 10.05 11.47
CA TYR A 198 10.35 10.25 12.69
C TYR A 198 11.29 10.49 13.88
N GLY A 199 11.36 11.76 14.30
CA GLY A 199 12.23 12.17 15.39
C GLY A 199 13.71 11.86 15.11
N LYS A 200 14.40 11.28 16.09
CA LYS A 200 15.85 10.99 15.99
C LYS A 200 16.18 9.54 15.66
N LYS A 201 15.25 8.61 15.88
CA LYS A 201 15.56 7.17 15.94
C LYS A 201 14.90 6.33 14.85
N ILE A 202 13.86 6.84 14.19
CA ILE A 202 13.18 6.11 13.12
C ILE A 202 13.34 6.90 11.82
N GLU A 203 13.92 6.26 10.82
CA GLU A 203 14.06 6.79 9.47
C GLU A 203 14.07 5.60 8.52
N PHE A 204 13.07 5.53 7.63
CA PHE A 204 12.91 4.38 6.75
C PHE A 204 12.12 4.74 5.50
N MET A 205 12.27 3.90 4.47
CA MET A 205 11.46 3.98 3.27
C MET A 205 10.02 3.58 3.58
N HIS A 206 9.09 4.50 3.40
CA HIS A 206 7.67 4.24 3.47
C HIS A 206 7.24 3.33 2.32
N CYS A 207 7.08 2.04 2.61
CA CYS A 207 6.50 1.07 1.69
C CYS A 207 5.72 0.03 2.52
N ILE A 208 4.82 -0.72 1.87
CA ILE A 208 3.96 -1.70 2.56
C ILE A 208 4.82 -2.79 3.23
N GLU A 209 5.92 -3.13 2.57
CA GLU A 209 6.88 -4.15 2.98
C GLU A 209 7.72 -3.74 4.20
N ALA A 210 7.71 -2.46 4.57
CA ALA A 210 8.40 -1.97 5.78
C ALA A 210 7.62 -2.27 7.07
N PHE A 211 6.40 -2.79 6.98
CA PHE A 211 5.56 -3.07 8.15
C PHE A 211 5.43 -4.56 8.42
N GLU A 212 5.42 -4.93 9.70
CA GLU A 212 5.23 -6.30 10.15
C GLU A 212 3.90 -6.90 9.67
N ASN A 213 3.85 -8.23 9.56
CA ASN A 213 2.65 -8.95 9.10
C ASN A 213 1.41 -8.67 9.99
N ASN A 214 1.59 -8.56 11.30
CA ASN A 214 0.53 -8.22 12.27
C ASN A 214 -0.05 -6.80 12.05
N SER A 215 0.71 -5.93 11.39
CA SER A 215 0.39 -4.52 11.18
C SER A 215 -0.32 -4.29 9.84
N GLN A 216 -0.36 -5.31 8.97
CA GLN A 216 -0.90 -5.18 7.62
C GLN A 216 -2.39 -4.85 7.59
N ASN A 217 -3.18 -5.36 8.53
CA ASN A 217 -4.62 -5.01 8.61
C ASN A 217 -4.81 -3.54 8.98
N VAL A 218 -4.07 -3.05 9.98
CA VAL A 218 -4.08 -1.65 10.41
C VAL A 218 -3.58 -0.74 9.29
N LEU A 219 -2.51 -1.13 8.59
CA LEU A 219 -1.98 -0.37 7.47
C LEU A 219 -2.99 -0.28 6.32
N LYS A 220 -3.64 -1.39 5.96
CA LYS A 220 -4.71 -1.40 4.93
C LYS A 220 -5.87 -0.47 5.31
N PHE A 221 -6.31 -0.52 6.57
CA PHE A 221 -7.33 0.39 7.09
C PHE A 221 -6.88 1.85 6.96
N LEU A 222 -5.69 2.19 7.47
CA LEU A 222 -5.13 3.54 7.38
C LEU A 222 -5.05 4.03 5.93
N MET A 223 -4.48 3.23 5.02
CA MET A 223 -4.31 3.60 3.61
C MET A 223 -5.64 3.86 2.91
N LYS A 224 -6.65 3.01 3.14
CA LYS A 224 -8.00 3.18 2.58
C LYS A 224 -8.62 4.51 3.00
N TYR A 225 -8.59 4.83 4.29
CA TYR A 225 -9.19 6.06 4.79
C TYR A 225 -8.36 7.30 4.49
N ALA A 226 -7.04 7.18 4.40
CA ALA A 226 -6.17 8.26 3.96
C ALA A 226 -6.48 8.71 2.53
N GLU A 227 -6.70 7.76 1.61
CA GLU A 227 -7.12 8.06 0.25
C GLU A 227 -8.44 8.83 0.22
N ILE A 228 -9.42 8.41 1.03
CA ILE A 228 -10.72 9.08 1.14
C ILE A 228 -10.56 10.50 1.67
N ILE A 229 -9.81 10.70 2.75
CA ILE A 229 -9.54 12.02 3.35
C ILE A 229 -8.84 12.92 2.33
N LYS A 230 -7.81 12.42 1.64
CA LYS A 230 -7.09 13.14 0.60
C LYS A 230 -8.03 13.61 -0.51
N TYR A 231 -8.82 12.69 -1.07
CA TYR A 231 -9.77 12.98 -2.13
C TYR A 231 -10.80 14.06 -1.73
N VAL A 232 -11.33 13.98 -0.51
CA VAL A 232 -12.27 14.96 0.03
C VAL A 232 -11.60 16.33 0.18
N ASN A 233 -10.39 16.38 0.75
CA ASN A 233 -9.66 17.62 0.97
C ASN A 233 -9.25 18.31 -0.35
N GLU A 234 -8.81 17.54 -1.36
CA GLU A 234 -8.48 18.09 -2.69
C GLU A 234 -9.69 18.72 -3.38
N ARG A 235 -10.87 18.10 -3.26
CA ARG A 235 -12.12 18.61 -3.85
C ARG A 235 -12.77 19.76 -3.07
N ASN A 236 -12.54 19.84 -1.77
CA ASN A 236 -13.10 20.89 -0.91
C ASN A 236 -12.50 22.29 -1.18
N SER A 237 -11.39 22.39 -1.90
CA SER A 237 -10.74 23.65 -2.28
C SER A 237 -11.61 24.62 -3.12
N LYS A 238 -12.71 24.15 -3.74
CA LYS A 238 -13.58 24.98 -4.60
C LYS A 238 -14.76 25.68 -3.90
N TYR A 239 -15.18 25.25 -2.71
CA TYR A 239 -16.37 25.79 -2.05
C TYR A 239 -16.23 25.75 -0.53
N PHE A 240 -15.48 26.70 0.05
CA PHE A 240 -15.48 27.13 1.47
C PHE A 240 -16.11 26.16 2.49
N ARG A 241 -15.60 24.92 2.56
CA ARG A 241 -15.88 23.94 3.61
C ARG A 241 -14.56 23.65 4.30
N MET A 242 -14.58 23.66 5.64
CA MET A 242 -13.40 23.37 6.47
C MET A 242 -12.78 22.03 6.04
N ALA A 243 -11.45 22.00 5.86
CA ALA A 243 -10.73 20.77 5.55
C ALA A 243 -11.01 19.71 6.63
N VAL A 244 -11.13 18.45 6.22
CA VAL A 244 -11.21 17.32 7.15
C VAL A 244 -9.87 17.25 7.88
N GLY A 245 -9.93 17.15 9.21
CA GLY A 245 -8.73 16.99 10.03
C GLY A 245 -7.91 15.78 9.57
N ASP A 246 -6.60 15.98 9.44
CA ASP A 246 -5.68 15.00 8.84
C ASP A 246 -4.87 14.23 9.90
N SER A 247 -5.07 14.52 11.18
CA SER A 247 -4.33 13.86 12.27
C SER A 247 -4.99 12.58 12.77
N CYS A 248 -6.26 12.33 12.42
CA CYS A 248 -7.05 11.19 12.89
C CYS A 248 -8.14 10.82 11.88
N ILE A 249 -8.60 9.57 11.92
CA ILE A 249 -9.79 9.11 11.19
C ILE A 249 -10.99 9.18 12.12
N GLU A 250 -12.04 9.90 11.73
CA GLU A 250 -13.33 9.85 12.42
C GLU A 250 -14.15 8.66 11.91
N ILE A 251 -14.63 7.83 12.84
CA ILE A 251 -15.26 6.57 12.52
C ILE A 251 -16.75 6.78 12.24
N SER A 252 -17.10 6.76 10.95
CA SER A 252 -18.48 6.62 10.48
C SER A 252 -18.99 5.18 10.65
N GLU A 253 -20.30 4.95 10.44
CA GLU A 253 -20.89 3.60 10.49
C GLU A 253 -20.20 2.60 9.55
N ASN A 254 -19.83 3.02 8.33
CA ASN A 254 -19.07 2.18 7.42
C ASN A 254 -17.66 1.90 7.94
N ALA A 255 -17.02 2.92 8.54
CA ALA A 255 -15.69 2.77 9.11
C ALA A 255 -15.67 1.94 10.37
N MET A 256 -16.78 1.85 11.11
CA MET A 256 -16.88 1.00 12.27
C MET A 256 -16.81 -0.47 11.87
N ASP A 257 -17.46 -0.86 10.76
CA ASP A 257 -17.36 -2.23 10.25
C ASP A 257 -15.92 -2.59 9.81
N ASP A 258 -15.25 -1.67 9.11
CA ASP A 258 -13.87 -1.88 8.67
C ASP A 258 -12.88 -1.86 9.84
N LEU A 259 -13.10 -0.99 10.83
CA LEU A 259 -12.28 -0.91 12.05
C LEU A 259 -12.41 -2.21 12.87
N PHE A 260 -13.64 -2.71 13.00
CA PHE A 260 -13.86 -3.95 13.74
C PHE A 260 -13.19 -5.14 13.05
N ASP A 261 -13.32 -5.28 11.73
CA ASP A 261 -12.66 -6.36 10.99
C ASP A 261 -11.13 -6.26 11.09
N CYS A 262 -10.59 -5.03 11.05
CA CYS A 262 -9.17 -4.75 11.23
C CYS A 262 -8.63 -5.23 12.59
N LEU A 263 -9.40 -5.03 13.66
CA LEU A 263 -9.00 -5.29 15.04
C LEU A 263 -9.61 -6.56 15.65
N LYS A 264 -10.32 -7.36 14.86
CA LYS A 264 -11.06 -8.52 15.34
C LYS A 264 -10.15 -9.49 16.12
N GLY A 265 -10.52 -9.75 17.37
CA GLY A 265 -9.79 -10.64 18.28
C GLY A 265 -8.66 -9.97 19.06
N GLU A 266 -8.29 -8.74 18.69
CA GLU A 266 -7.18 -7.99 19.25
C GLU A 266 -7.63 -7.01 20.34
N TYR A 267 -6.64 -6.47 21.04
CA TYR A 267 -6.80 -5.35 21.97
C TYR A 267 -6.28 -4.06 21.32
N ALA A 268 -7.06 -3.00 21.41
CA ALA A 268 -6.65 -1.67 20.97
C ALA A 268 -6.59 -0.71 22.15
N LYS A 269 -5.46 -0.03 22.27
CA LYS A 269 -5.28 1.04 23.24
C LYS A 269 -6.33 2.13 22.98
N SER A 270 -7.06 2.48 24.01
CA SER A 270 -8.20 3.38 23.93
C SER A 270 -8.14 4.45 25.01
N VAL A 271 -8.52 5.67 24.67
CA VAL A 271 -8.65 6.80 25.59
C VAL A 271 -10.12 7.07 25.79
N ILE A 272 -10.58 6.90 27.04
CA ILE A 272 -11.96 7.07 27.48
C ILE A 272 -11.94 7.95 28.73
N GLU A 273 -12.61 9.10 28.71
CA GLU A 273 -12.66 10.02 29.86
C GLU A 273 -11.28 10.31 30.51
N ASN A 274 -10.28 10.56 29.67
CA ASN A 274 -8.87 10.77 30.06
C ASN A 274 -8.15 9.56 30.67
N SER A 275 -8.82 8.41 30.80
CA SER A 275 -8.20 7.14 31.17
C SER A 275 -7.74 6.40 29.93
N THR A 276 -6.59 5.73 30.02
CA THR A 276 -6.10 4.83 28.97
C THR A 276 -6.41 3.39 29.37
N VAL A 277 -7.17 2.70 28.54
CA VAL A 277 -7.59 1.30 28.73
C VAL A 277 -7.35 0.50 27.46
N ASP A 278 -7.19 -0.81 27.57
CA ASP A 278 -7.15 -1.70 26.41
C ASP A 278 -8.56 -2.23 26.13
N VAL A 279 -9.08 -1.92 24.95
CA VAL A 279 -10.41 -2.37 24.50
C VAL A 279 -10.28 -3.61 23.64
N LYS A 280 -10.99 -4.68 23.99
CA LYS A 280 -11.00 -5.92 23.21
C LYS A 280 -12.09 -5.94 22.15
N PHE A 281 -11.77 -6.40 20.95
CA PHE A 281 -12.74 -6.60 19.87
C PHE A 281 -13.16 -8.07 19.80
N VAL A 282 -14.42 -8.36 20.12
CA VAL A 282 -14.95 -9.72 20.31
C VAL A 282 -15.94 -10.06 19.20
N ASP A 283 -15.54 -10.97 18.30
CA ASP A 283 -16.38 -11.42 17.16
C ASP A 283 -17.42 -12.46 17.59
N SER A 284 -18.24 -12.09 18.57
CA SER A 284 -19.43 -12.82 18.99
C SER A 284 -20.42 -11.85 19.61
N GLU A 285 -21.68 -12.27 19.65
CA GLU A 285 -22.71 -11.58 20.44
C GLU A 285 -22.36 -11.69 21.95
N PRO A 286 -22.73 -10.69 22.76
CA PRO A 286 -22.52 -10.75 24.21
C PRO A 286 -23.42 -11.82 24.85
N ASP A 287 -22.96 -12.41 25.94
CA ASP A 287 -23.78 -13.32 26.76
C ASP A 287 -24.75 -12.51 27.63
N LEU A 288 -25.85 -12.07 27.01
CA LEU A 288 -26.96 -11.40 27.68
C LEU A 288 -28.02 -12.42 28.05
N LYS A 289 -28.51 -12.37 29.29
CA LYS A 289 -29.54 -13.27 29.79
C LYS A 289 -30.72 -12.51 30.38
N PHE A 290 -31.89 -13.10 30.20
CA PHE A 290 -33.12 -12.68 30.82
C PHE A 290 -33.70 -13.84 31.62
N LYS A 291 -34.26 -13.54 32.78
CA LYS A 291 -34.90 -14.53 33.64
C LYS A 291 -36.39 -14.27 33.66
N ILE A 292 -37.18 -15.33 33.50
CA ILE A 292 -38.62 -15.29 33.65
C ILE A 292 -39.00 -16.10 34.87
N GLU A 293 -39.75 -15.47 35.78
CA GLU A 293 -40.17 -16.04 37.06
C GLU A 293 -41.65 -15.74 37.30
N ASN A 294 -42.33 -16.57 38.09
CA ASN A 294 -43.67 -16.25 38.59
C ASN A 294 -43.52 -15.20 39.71
N GLU A 295 -44.18 -14.04 39.55
CA GLU A 295 -44.25 -13.03 40.61
C GLU A 295 -45.43 -13.33 41.55
N SER A 296 -46.53 -13.85 41.00
CA SER A 296 -47.72 -14.31 41.73
C SER A 296 -48.45 -15.40 40.94
N ASP A 297 -49.56 -15.92 41.46
CA ASP A 297 -50.40 -16.92 40.76
C ASP A 297 -50.96 -16.41 39.41
N THR A 298 -50.99 -15.08 39.21
CA THR A 298 -51.59 -14.42 38.04
C THR A 298 -50.60 -13.61 37.21
N GLU A 299 -49.36 -13.44 37.67
CA GLU A 299 -48.38 -12.52 37.07
C GLU A 299 -47.00 -13.16 36.93
N PHE A 300 -46.33 -12.80 35.85
CA PHE A 300 -44.97 -13.17 35.52
C PHE A 300 -44.08 -11.93 35.54
N LYS A 301 -42.80 -12.17 35.73
CA LYS A 301 -41.77 -11.14 35.68
C LYS A 301 -40.65 -11.56 34.77
N ILE A 302 -40.21 -10.65 33.90
CA ILE A 302 -38.95 -10.77 33.17
C ILE A 302 -37.93 -9.78 33.73
N SER A 303 -36.72 -10.25 34.03
CA SER A 303 -35.62 -9.44 34.55
C SER A 303 -34.33 -9.71 33.80
N THR A 304 -33.34 -8.82 33.95
CA THR A 304 -31.98 -9.01 33.45
C THR A 304 -30.97 -8.64 34.53
N ASP A 305 -29.86 -9.36 34.58
CA ASP A 305 -28.71 -9.04 35.45
C ASP A 305 -27.77 -8.01 34.83
N GLU A 306 -28.01 -7.64 33.57
CA GLU A 306 -27.25 -6.63 32.83
C GLU A 306 -27.38 -5.24 33.48
N ASP A 307 -26.27 -4.52 33.58
CA ASP A 307 -26.30 -3.11 33.99
C ASP A 307 -26.83 -2.25 32.84
N ILE A 308 -28.13 -1.96 32.89
CA ILE A 308 -28.85 -1.21 31.86
C ILE A 308 -28.35 0.22 31.67
N TYR A 309 -27.52 0.74 32.59
CA TYR A 309 -26.93 2.07 32.53
C TYR A 309 -25.53 2.09 31.94
N ASN A 310 -24.84 0.95 31.94
CA ASN A 310 -23.40 0.88 31.66
C ASN A 310 -23.09 0.07 30.39
N TYR A 311 -23.71 0.48 29.28
CA TYR A 311 -23.36 0.01 27.94
C TYR A 311 -23.61 1.09 26.89
N THR A 312 -22.92 0.99 25.76
CA THR A 312 -23.14 1.83 24.58
C THR A 312 -23.36 0.98 23.33
N ILE A 313 -24.32 1.38 22.50
CA ILE A 313 -24.54 0.80 21.18
C ILE A 313 -23.90 1.71 20.14
N ILE A 314 -23.03 1.16 19.32
CA ILE A 314 -22.31 1.84 18.26
C ILE A 314 -22.78 1.26 16.92
N PRO A 315 -23.42 2.05 16.04
CA PRO A 315 -23.95 1.57 14.78
C PRO A 315 -22.84 1.32 13.75
N GLY A 316 -22.93 0.20 13.03
CA GLY A 316 -22.27 -0.03 11.75
C GLY A 316 -23.31 -0.18 10.64
N THR A 317 -22.87 -0.24 9.38
CA THR A 317 -23.83 -0.40 8.27
C THR A 317 -24.26 -1.85 8.09
N LYS A 318 -23.35 -2.80 8.34
CA LYS A 318 -23.59 -4.25 8.29
C LYS A 318 -23.94 -4.82 9.66
N TYR A 319 -23.24 -4.40 10.71
CA TYR A 319 -23.38 -4.92 12.07
C TYR A 319 -23.71 -3.81 13.06
N ILE A 320 -24.07 -4.23 14.29
CA ILE A 320 -24.21 -3.34 15.43
C ILE A 320 -23.15 -3.74 16.45
N TYR A 321 -22.55 -2.77 17.12
CA TYR A 321 -21.49 -3.03 18.08
C TYR A 321 -21.95 -2.68 19.48
N PHE A 322 -21.82 -3.63 20.41
CA PHE A 322 -22.20 -3.46 21.80
C PHE A 322 -20.94 -3.26 22.64
N PHE A 323 -20.77 -2.07 23.24
CA PHE A 323 -19.62 -1.72 24.06
C PHE A 323 -19.97 -1.84 25.54
N ARG A 324 -19.23 -2.71 26.24
CA ARG A 324 -19.37 -2.96 27.69
C ARG A 324 -18.06 -3.50 28.26
N ASP A 325 -17.69 -3.06 29.47
CA ASP A 325 -16.52 -3.58 30.21
C ASP A 325 -15.22 -3.58 29.38
N ASN A 326 -14.94 -2.49 28.66
CA ASN A 326 -13.80 -2.37 27.73
C ASN A 326 -13.78 -3.47 26.65
N LYS A 327 -14.95 -3.94 26.21
CA LYS A 327 -15.09 -4.89 25.10
C LYS A 327 -16.12 -4.37 24.12
N ILE A 328 -15.78 -4.43 22.84
CA ILE A 328 -16.71 -4.21 21.73
C ILE A 328 -17.10 -5.58 21.18
N TYR A 329 -18.38 -5.93 21.34
CA TYR A 329 -18.96 -7.16 20.80
C TYR A 329 -19.62 -6.86 19.46
N LYS A 330 -19.44 -7.76 18.49
CA LYS A 330 -20.11 -7.67 17.19
C LYS A 330 -21.44 -8.39 17.24
N CYS A 331 -22.52 -7.65 17.00
CA CYS A 331 -23.88 -8.15 17.01
C CYS A 331 -24.46 -8.16 15.59
N SER A 332 -25.21 -9.22 15.28
CA SER A 332 -25.98 -9.29 14.05
C SER A 332 -27.16 -8.30 14.07
N LYS A 333 -27.67 -7.90 12.89
CA LYS A 333 -28.90 -7.10 12.80
C LYS A 333 -30.08 -7.81 13.47
N LYS A 334 -30.16 -9.14 13.34
CA LYS A 334 -31.17 -9.96 14.01
C LYS A 334 -31.10 -9.78 15.52
N TYR A 335 -29.92 -9.90 16.12
CA TYR A 335 -29.72 -9.73 17.57
C TYR A 335 -30.08 -8.32 18.05
N ASN A 336 -29.79 -7.31 17.23
CA ASN A 336 -30.23 -5.93 17.49
C ASN A 336 -31.76 -5.80 17.52
N GLU A 337 -32.46 -6.44 16.57
CA GLU A 337 -33.92 -6.39 16.45
C GLU A 337 -34.65 -7.28 17.47
N THR A 338 -33.93 -8.16 18.18
CA THR A 338 -34.49 -9.08 19.18
C THR A 338 -33.96 -8.81 20.59
N VAL A 339 -32.76 -9.27 20.91
CA VAL A 339 -32.17 -9.24 22.25
C VAL A 339 -31.85 -7.82 22.70
N LEU A 340 -31.13 -7.04 21.88
CA LEU A 340 -30.81 -5.65 22.26
C LEU A 340 -32.07 -4.77 22.25
N LYS A 341 -33.04 -5.08 21.39
CA LYS A 341 -34.34 -4.38 21.40
C LYS A 341 -35.04 -4.55 22.75
N LEU A 342 -35.07 -5.76 23.31
CA LEU A 342 -35.62 -6.01 24.64
C LEU A 342 -34.78 -5.31 25.72
N LEU A 343 -33.45 -5.44 25.69
CA LEU A 343 -32.57 -4.77 26.65
C LEU A 343 -32.76 -3.24 26.66
N ASN A 344 -32.99 -2.64 25.49
CA ASN A 344 -33.26 -1.22 25.36
C ASN A 344 -34.61 -0.81 25.98
N VAL A 345 -35.61 -1.70 26.01
CA VAL A 345 -36.87 -1.44 26.74
C VAL A 345 -36.59 -1.25 28.23
N PHE A 346 -35.77 -2.12 28.85
CA PHE A 346 -35.37 -1.94 30.25
C PHE A 346 -34.65 -0.60 30.48
N ARG A 347 -33.69 -0.26 29.62
CA ARG A 347 -32.92 1.00 29.70
C ARG A 347 -33.78 2.26 29.60
N VAL A 348 -34.64 2.35 28.57
CA VAL A 348 -35.47 3.55 28.34
C VAL A 348 -36.49 3.76 29.47
N ASN A 349 -36.93 2.67 30.09
CA ASN A 349 -37.89 2.72 31.20
C ASN A 349 -37.25 2.76 32.59
N PHE A 350 -35.90 2.77 32.69
CA PHE A 350 -35.16 2.74 33.96
C PHE A 350 -35.58 1.57 34.88
N ALA A 351 -36.06 0.48 34.28
CA ALA A 351 -36.62 -0.66 34.99
C ALA A 351 -35.67 -1.84 34.88
N LYS A 352 -35.46 -2.59 35.97
CA LYS A 352 -34.71 -3.85 35.97
C LYS A 352 -35.59 -5.08 35.77
N GLU A 353 -36.89 -4.88 35.89
CA GLU A 353 -37.91 -5.91 35.76
C GLU A 353 -39.15 -5.35 35.06
N ILE A 354 -39.83 -6.21 34.31
CA ILE A 354 -41.10 -5.93 33.65
C ILE A 354 -42.09 -7.00 34.10
N ILE A 355 -43.19 -6.57 34.70
CA ILE A 355 -44.26 -7.44 35.19
C ILE A 355 -45.37 -7.48 34.14
N PHE A 356 -45.92 -8.65 33.89
CA PHE A 356 -47.02 -8.86 32.96
C PHE A 356 -47.93 -9.99 33.41
N THR A 357 -49.21 -9.91 33.05
CA THR A 357 -50.23 -10.86 33.49
C THR A 357 -50.13 -12.18 32.75
N LYS A 358 -50.77 -13.22 33.30
CA LYS A 358 -50.91 -14.53 32.63
C LYS A 358 -51.63 -14.46 31.28
N ALA A 359 -52.51 -13.48 31.08
CA ALA A 359 -53.14 -13.24 29.78
C ALA A 359 -52.12 -12.74 28.75
N GLU A 360 -51.28 -11.77 29.15
CA GLU A 360 -50.21 -11.21 28.30
C GLU A 360 -49.04 -12.19 28.10
N PHE A 361 -48.88 -13.17 28.98
CA PHE A 361 -47.88 -14.24 28.80
C PHE A 361 -48.07 -14.99 27.48
N ALA A 362 -49.31 -15.18 27.02
CA ALA A 362 -49.57 -15.81 25.73
C ALA A 362 -49.00 -14.99 24.55
N ASP A 363 -49.12 -13.66 24.61
CA ASP A 363 -48.55 -12.75 23.62
C ASP A 363 -47.02 -12.74 23.71
N PHE A 364 -46.45 -12.70 24.93
CA PHE A 364 -45.01 -12.80 25.14
C PHE A 364 -44.44 -14.11 24.57
N TYR A 365 -45.08 -15.24 24.90
CA TYR A 365 -44.66 -16.57 24.48
C TYR A 365 -44.73 -16.76 22.96
N SER A 366 -45.71 -16.15 22.30
CA SER A 366 -45.88 -16.28 20.85
C SER A 366 -45.05 -15.28 20.04
N LEU A 367 -44.85 -14.05 20.52
CA LEU A 367 -44.23 -12.96 19.75
C LEU A 367 -42.77 -12.66 20.13
N ILE A 368 -42.42 -12.81 21.40
CA ILE A 368 -41.13 -12.36 21.96
C ILE A 368 -40.23 -13.56 22.23
N LEU A 369 -40.68 -14.54 23.02
CA LEU A 369 -39.87 -15.69 23.45
C LEU A 369 -39.17 -16.41 22.27
N PRO A 370 -39.83 -16.70 21.12
CA PRO A 370 -39.17 -17.40 20.01
C PRO A 370 -38.03 -16.62 19.34
N LYS A 371 -37.92 -15.31 19.63
CA LYS A 371 -36.88 -14.42 19.09
C LYS A 371 -35.66 -14.28 20.00
N ILE A 372 -35.81 -14.65 21.27
CA ILE A 372 -34.79 -14.49 22.33
C ILE A 372 -34.58 -15.79 23.11
N ASP A 373 -35.10 -16.93 22.63
CA ASP A 373 -35.15 -18.22 23.31
C ASP A 373 -33.79 -18.67 23.88
N LYS A 374 -32.71 -18.45 23.14
CA LYS A 374 -31.34 -18.77 23.57
C LYS A 374 -30.81 -17.91 24.71
N ASN A 375 -31.48 -16.81 25.03
CA ASN A 375 -31.08 -15.80 26.00
C ASN A 375 -32.07 -15.74 27.19
N VAL A 376 -33.05 -16.65 27.26
CA VAL A 376 -34.06 -16.66 28.32
C VAL A 376 -33.94 -17.95 29.14
N ASP A 377 -33.79 -17.79 30.44
CA ASP A 377 -33.95 -18.86 31.42
C ASP A 377 -35.35 -18.75 32.05
N ILE A 378 -36.16 -19.79 31.89
CA ILE A 378 -37.49 -19.89 32.51
C ILE A 378 -37.34 -20.73 33.78
N ALA A 379 -37.59 -20.13 34.94
CA ALA A 379 -37.48 -20.78 36.25
C ALA A 379 -38.81 -21.35 36.75
#